data_AF-W4UQK6-F1
#
_entry.id   AF-W4UQK6-F1
#
_cell.length_a   1.000
_cell.length_b   1.000
_cell.length_c   1.000
_cell.angle_alpha   90.00
_cell.angle_beta   90.00
_cell.angle_gamma   90.00
#
_symmetry.space_group_name_H-M   'P 1'
#
loop_
_entity.id
_entity.type
_entity.pdbx_description
1 polymer ?
#
loop_
_entity_poly.entity_id
_entity_poly.type
_entity_poly.pdbx_seq_one_letter_code
_entity_poly.pdbx_strand_id
1 'polypeptide(L)'
;MELFNPDGQALLNELEKQKLTYTFDFNGKYGYTRMLRRQVEGKNNSWAIRWNASLFLHNILSLNVGKSLVQNNGFDGSGTNCGGGGLYASNLHLQPLEVRKLSPIAEDPKARNAYVRYYARTNSFTAKAIRRIQRTLKGDFGA
;
A
#
# COMPACT_ATOMS: atom_id res chain seq x y z
N MET A 1 -20.38 7.95 3.88
CA MET A 1 -19.79 9.05 3.10
C MET A 1 -19.19 10.16 3.96
N GLU A 2 -19.52 10.23 5.26
CA GLU A 2 -19.11 11.34 6.14
C GLU A 2 -17.59 11.39 6.47
N LEU A 3 -16.88 10.26 6.40
CA LEU A 3 -15.45 10.19 6.74
C LEU A 3 -14.50 10.53 5.58
N PHE A 4 -14.99 10.62 4.35
CA PHE A 4 -14.11 10.80 3.19
C PHE A 4 -13.92 12.28 2.88
N ASN A 5 -12.67 12.74 2.92
CA ASN A 5 -12.31 14.05 2.43
C ASN A 5 -11.68 13.93 1.02
N PRO A 6 -12.32 14.48 -0.02
CA PRO A 6 -11.76 14.47 -1.37
C PRO A 6 -10.63 15.50 -1.55
N ASP A 7 -10.45 16.47 -0.67
CA ASP A 7 -9.40 17.48 -0.75
C ASP A 7 -8.05 16.92 -0.27
N GLY A 8 -7.22 16.53 -1.23
CA GLY A 8 -5.88 16.01 -0.95
C GLY A 8 -4.94 17.02 -0.30
N GLN A 9 -5.11 18.32 -0.58
CA GLN A 9 -4.25 19.37 -0.01
C GLN A 9 -4.59 19.55 1.47
N ALA A 10 -5.88 19.59 1.81
CA ALA A 10 -6.33 19.64 3.20
C ALA A 10 -5.81 18.43 4.00
N LEU A 11 -5.93 17.22 3.43
CA LEU A 11 -5.41 15.99 4.03
C LEU A 11 -3.90 16.04 4.27
N LEU A 12 -3.13 16.49 3.28
CA LEU A 12 -1.67 16.60 3.39
C LEU A 12 -1.27 17.62 4.46
N ASN A 13 -1.91 18.79 4.47
CA ASN A 13 -1.67 19.84 5.46
C ASN A 13 -1.93 19.33 6.88
N GLU A 14 -3.01 18.59 7.09
CA GLU A 14 -3.36 18.07 8.42
C GLU A 14 -2.36 17.02 8.91
N LEU A 15 -1.94 16.09 8.02
CA LEU A 15 -0.89 15.12 8.33
C LEU A 15 0.44 15.78 8.74
N GLU A 16 0.84 16.83 8.03
CA GLU A 16 2.08 17.57 8.29
C GLU A 16 1.96 18.42 9.57
N LYS A 17 0.83 19.11 9.76
CA LYS A 17 0.53 19.91 10.96
C LYS A 17 0.55 19.06 12.23
N GLN A 18 -0.05 17.86 12.20
CA GLN A 18 -0.05 16.93 13.33
C GLN A 18 1.24 16.09 13.44
N LYS A 19 2.21 16.26 12.52
CA LYS A 19 3.47 15.49 12.45
C LYS A 19 3.27 13.98 12.35
N LEU A 20 2.22 13.54 11.66
CA LEU A 20 1.84 12.12 11.54
C LEU A 20 2.42 11.41 10.31
N THR A 21 3.09 12.14 9.41
CA THR A 21 3.60 11.60 8.14
C THR A 21 4.49 10.38 8.31
N TYR A 22 5.33 10.33 9.35
CA TYR A 22 6.19 9.17 9.62
C TYR A 22 5.39 7.90 9.92
N THR A 23 4.36 8.01 10.77
CA THR A 23 3.45 6.91 11.13
C THR A 23 2.57 6.52 9.95
N PHE A 24 2.07 7.51 9.19
CA PHE A 24 1.31 7.29 7.97
C PHE A 24 2.12 6.52 6.92
N ASP A 25 3.43 6.80 6.82
CA ASP A 25 4.38 6.15 5.91
C ASP A 25 4.93 4.80 6.43
N PHE A 26 4.24 4.14 7.36
CA PHE A 26 4.70 2.90 7.98
C PHE A 26 6.14 3.02 8.49
N ASN A 27 6.39 4.05 9.29
CA ASN A 27 7.71 4.37 9.86
C ASN A 27 8.76 4.65 8.76
N GLY A 28 8.32 5.38 7.73
CA GLY A 28 9.13 5.74 6.56
C GLY A 28 9.43 4.58 5.60
N LYS A 29 8.77 3.42 5.74
CA LYS A 29 9.03 2.25 4.87
C LYS A 29 8.15 2.23 3.62
N TYR A 30 7.06 3.02 3.60
CA TYR A 30 6.20 3.16 2.44
C TYR A 30 5.93 4.64 2.12
N GLY A 31 5.93 5.02 0.85
CA GLY A 31 5.86 6.43 0.46
C GLY A 31 4.44 6.95 0.24
N TYR A 32 3.55 6.84 1.23
CA TYR A 32 2.17 7.32 1.12
C TYR A 32 2.08 8.83 1.11
N THR A 33 2.80 9.54 1.99
CA THR A 33 2.87 11.01 1.99
C THR A 33 3.34 11.53 0.63
N ARG A 34 4.36 10.90 0.05
CA ARG A 34 4.83 11.22 -1.32
C ARG A 34 3.76 10.94 -2.37
N MET A 35 3.01 9.84 -2.23
CA MET A 35 1.92 9.50 -3.15
C MET A 35 0.78 10.53 -3.07
N LEU A 36 0.44 11.00 -1.88
CA LEU A 36 -0.57 12.02 -1.63
C LEU A 36 -0.11 13.38 -2.19
N ARG A 37 1.13 13.78 -1.94
CA ARG A 37 1.70 15.01 -2.52
C ARG A 37 1.65 15.02 -4.04
N ARG A 38 2.01 13.91 -4.69
CA ARG A 38 1.86 13.77 -6.15
C ARG A 38 0.41 13.82 -6.61
N GLN A 39 -0.52 13.36 -5.78
CA GLN A 39 -1.95 13.44 -6.08
C GLN A 39 -2.44 14.89 -6.04
N VAL A 40 -2.00 15.67 -5.05
CA VAL A 40 -2.25 17.12 -4.95
C VAL A 40 -1.65 17.88 -6.14
N GLU A 41 -0.43 17.52 -6.56
CA GLU A 41 0.24 18.10 -7.73
C GLU A 41 -0.38 17.70 -9.09
N GLY A 42 -1.45 16.88 -9.11
CA GLY A 42 -2.07 16.38 -10.35
C GLY A 42 -1.24 15.33 -11.10
N LYS A 43 -0.15 14.81 -10.51
CA LYS A 43 0.73 13.78 -11.09
C LYS A 43 0.27 12.35 -10.78
N ASN A 44 -0.84 12.20 -10.04
CA ASN A 44 -1.42 10.93 -9.63
C ASN A 44 -2.93 11.13 -9.41
N ASN A 45 -3.78 10.33 -10.04
CA ASN A 45 -5.23 10.43 -9.90
C ASN A 45 -5.82 9.40 -8.91
N SER A 46 -4.97 8.75 -8.11
CA SER A 46 -5.40 7.72 -7.17
C SER A 46 -6.38 8.28 -6.13
N TRP A 47 -7.60 7.76 -6.11
CA TRP A 47 -8.58 8.04 -5.05
C TRP A 47 -8.20 7.35 -3.74
N ALA A 48 -7.55 6.18 -3.83
CA ALA A 48 -7.26 5.31 -2.69
C ALA A 48 -6.33 5.98 -1.66
N ILE A 49 -5.39 6.82 -2.11
CA ILE A 49 -4.49 7.53 -1.18
C ILE A 49 -5.23 8.60 -0.36
N ARG A 50 -6.21 9.30 -0.96
CA ARG A 50 -7.07 10.25 -0.25
C ARG A 50 -7.98 9.55 0.74
N TRP A 51 -8.52 8.40 0.35
CA TRP A 51 -9.32 7.56 1.23
C TRP A 51 -8.51 7.07 2.45
N ASN A 52 -7.32 6.53 2.21
CA ASN A 52 -6.43 6.07 3.28
C ASN A 52 -6.05 7.20 4.24
N ALA A 53 -5.70 8.39 3.73
CA ALA A 53 -5.41 9.56 4.55
C ALA A 53 -6.62 10.01 5.39
N SER A 54 -7.82 10.00 4.79
CA SER A 54 -9.05 10.35 5.49
C SER A 54 -9.31 9.40 6.66
N LEU A 55 -9.28 8.09 6.43
CA LEU A 55 -9.48 7.10 7.50
C LEU A 55 -8.41 7.21 8.60
N PHE A 56 -7.16 7.40 8.20
CA PHE A 56 -6.04 7.50 9.14
C PHE A 56 -6.17 8.72 10.06
N LEU A 57 -6.50 9.89 9.53
CA LEU A 57 -6.69 11.11 10.33
C LEU A 57 -7.89 11.02 11.29
N HIS A 58 -8.89 10.20 10.96
CA HIS A 58 -10.03 9.91 11.82
C HIS A 58 -9.79 8.70 12.76
N ASN A 59 -8.57 8.17 12.83
CA ASN A 59 -8.21 7.02 13.67
C ASN A 59 -9.06 5.76 13.40
N ILE A 60 -9.47 5.57 12.15
CA ILE A 60 -10.29 4.43 11.72
C ILE A 60 -9.40 3.23 11.40
N LEU A 61 -9.73 2.07 11.99
CA LEU A 61 -9.03 0.82 11.75
C LEU A 61 -9.57 0.09 10.50
N SER A 62 -8.65 -0.43 9.70
CA SER A 62 -8.97 -1.29 8.55
C SER A 62 -8.77 -2.76 8.91
N LEU A 63 -9.80 -3.58 8.74
CA LEU A 63 -9.70 -5.03 8.90
C LEU A 63 -9.02 -5.63 7.65
N ASN A 64 -7.91 -6.33 7.86
CA ASN A 64 -7.16 -7.00 6.80
C ASN A 64 -7.18 -8.51 7.00
N VAL A 65 -7.21 -9.25 5.90
CA VAL A 65 -7.16 -10.72 5.91
C VAL A 65 -5.72 -11.16 5.63
N GLY A 66 -5.15 -11.98 6.52
CA GLY A 66 -3.79 -12.50 6.37
C GLY A 66 -3.63 -13.60 5.31
N LYS A 67 -4.72 -14.03 4.67
CA LYS A 67 -4.74 -15.01 3.59
C LYS A 67 -5.42 -14.41 2.36
N SER A 68 -4.86 -14.68 1.18
CA SER A 68 -5.47 -14.24 -0.08
C SER A 68 -6.73 -15.06 -0.35
N LEU A 69 -7.89 -14.40 -0.34
CA LEU A 69 -9.17 -15.00 -0.77
C LEU A 69 -9.47 -14.76 -2.25
N VAL A 70 -8.67 -13.90 -2.88
CA VAL A 70 -8.78 -13.55 -4.30
C VAL A 70 -7.39 -13.63 -4.93
N GLN A 71 -7.36 -13.98 -6.21
CA GLN A 71 -6.15 -13.94 -7.02
C GLN A 71 -6.34 -12.93 -8.14
N ASN A 72 -5.41 -11.98 -8.25
CA ASN A 72 -5.37 -11.04 -9.35
C ASN A 72 -4.60 -11.66 -10.51
N ASN A 73 -5.27 -11.90 -11.63
CA ASN A 73 -4.64 -12.36 -12.86
C ASN A 73 -3.97 -11.17 -13.57
N GLY A 74 -2.89 -11.41 -14.33
CA GLY A 74 -2.13 -10.37 -15.02
C GLY A 74 -0.76 -10.00 -14.42
N PHE A 75 -0.42 -10.53 -13.24
CA PHE A 75 0.93 -10.39 -12.65
C PHE A 75 1.96 -11.41 -13.19
N ASP A 76 1.51 -12.31 -14.06
CA ASP A 76 2.31 -13.26 -14.83
C ASP A 76 3.00 -12.63 -16.06
N GLY A 77 2.73 -11.35 -16.33
CA GLY A 77 3.25 -10.62 -17.49
C GLY A 77 2.21 -10.38 -18.58
N SER A 78 0.98 -10.90 -18.44
CA SER A 78 -0.14 -10.62 -19.36
C SER A 78 -0.83 -9.27 -19.10
N GLY A 79 -0.58 -8.62 -17.95
CA GLY A 79 -1.23 -7.37 -17.56
C GLY A 79 -0.62 -6.11 -18.17
N THR A 80 -1.46 -5.15 -18.57
CA THR A 80 -1.03 -3.91 -19.24
C THR A 80 -0.40 -2.86 -18.31
N ASN A 81 -0.72 -2.91 -17.01
CA ASN A 81 -0.23 -1.95 -16.00
C ASN A 81 0.65 -2.63 -14.92
N CYS A 82 1.05 -3.88 -15.13
CA CYS A 82 1.79 -4.67 -14.16
C CYS A 82 3.12 -5.13 -14.75
N GLY A 83 4.24 -4.79 -14.12
CA GLY A 83 5.51 -5.43 -14.45
C GLY A 83 5.47 -6.90 -14.04
N GLY A 84 5.92 -7.80 -14.92
CA GLY A 84 6.02 -9.23 -14.61
C GLY A 84 7.01 -9.53 -13.47
N GLY A 85 7.07 -10.81 -13.08
CA GLY A 85 8.05 -11.30 -12.10
C GLY A 85 7.48 -11.71 -10.74
N GLY A 86 6.16 -11.94 -10.63
CA GLY A 86 5.55 -12.65 -9.50
C GLY A 86 5.67 -11.98 -8.14
N LEU A 87 6.07 -10.70 -8.07
CA LEU A 87 6.25 -9.97 -6.80
C LEU A 87 4.98 -9.94 -5.93
N TYR A 88 3.82 -10.00 -6.59
CA TYR A 88 2.50 -10.02 -5.97
C TYR A 88 1.77 -11.35 -6.17
N ALA A 89 2.48 -12.41 -6.60
CA ALA A 89 1.91 -13.74 -6.62
C ALA A 89 1.52 -14.13 -5.20
N SER A 90 0.31 -14.64 -5.03
CA SER A 90 -0.21 -15.04 -3.73
C SER A 90 -0.86 -16.39 -3.83
N ASN A 91 -0.71 -17.20 -2.77
CA ASN A 91 -1.34 -18.51 -2.69
C ASN A 91 -2.80 -18.33 -2.27
N LEU A 92 -3.72 -18.73 -3.15
CA LEU A 92 -5.14 -18.62 -2.91
C LEU A 92 -5.57 -19.57 -1.78
N HIS A 93 -6.31 -19.04 -0.81
CA HIS A 93 -6.90 -19.83 0.27
C HIS A 93 -8.32 -20.24 -0.11
N LEU A 94 -8.49 -21.52 -0.41
CA LEU A 94 -9.76 -22.08 -0.89
C LEU A 94 -10.70 -22.54 0.22
N GLN A 95 -10.26 -22.50 1.48
CA GLN A 95 -11.06 -22.93 2.62
C GLN A 95 -11.76 -21.73 3.27
N PRO A 96 -12.95 -21.92 3.86
CA PRO A 96 -13.60 -20.88 4.65
C PRO A 96 -12.67 -20.35 5.74
N LEU A 97 -12.64 -19.03 5.89
CA LEU A 97 -11.96 -18.41 7.03
C LEU A 97 -12.89 -18.34 8.22
N GLU A 98 -12.37 -18.78 9.36
CA GLU A 98 -13.06 -18.58 10.62
C GLU A 98 -13.10 -17.09 10.97
N VAL A 99 -14.32 -16.55 11.11
CA VAL A 99 -14.54 -15.15 11.51
C VAL A 99 -14.80 -15.12 13.00
N ARG A 100 -13.85 -14.57 13.75
CA ARG A 100 -13.99 -14.35 15.20
C ARG A 100 -14.17 -12.86 15.47
N LYS A 101 -15.00 -12.54 16.46
CA LYS A 101 -15.12 -11.15 16.94
C LYS A 101 -13.82 -10.74 17.61
N LEU A 102 -13.22 -9.65 17.14
CA LEU A 102 -12.03 -9.08 17.76
C LEU A 102 -12.45 -8.21 18.97
N SER A 103 -11.78 -8.42 20.10
CA SER A 103 -11.99 -7.62 21.30
C SER A 103 -10.69 -7.59 22.14
N PRO A 104 -10.20 -6.40 22.55
CA PRO A 104 -10.70 -5.07 22.17
C PRO A 104 -10.45 -4.76 20.68
N ILE A 105 -11.19 -3.79 20.13
CA ILE A 105 -10.93 -3.26 18.79
C ILE A 105 -9.74 -2.30 18.91
N ALA A 106 -8.56 -2.76 18.50
CA ALA A 106 -7.32 -1.99 18.54
C ALA A 106 -6.44 -2.36 17.33
N GLU A 107 -5.48 -1.49 17.00
CA GLU A 107 -4.46 -1.82 16.01
C GLU A 107 -3.63 -3.02 16.49
N ASP A 108 -3.39 -4.00 15.62
CA ASP A 108 -2.48 -5.12 15.89
C ASP A 108 -1.03 -4.72 15.56
N PRO A 109 -0.12 -4.59 16.56
CA PRO A 109 1.27 -4.21 16.32
C PRO A 109 2.03 -5.27 15.52
N LYS A 110 1.66 -6.55 15.62
CA LYS A 110 2.30 -7.62 14.84
C LYS A 110 1.95 -7.48 13.36
N ALA A 111 0.68 -7.21 13.05
CA ALA A 111 0.23 -6.94 11.69
C ALA A 111 0.90 -5.68 11.12
N ARG A 112 0.91 -4.58 11.88
CA ARG A 112 1.61 -3.34 11.48
C ARG A 112 3.08 -3.60 11.16
N ASN A 113 3.79 -4.31 12.04
CA ASN A 113 5.20 -4.65 11.84
C ASN A 113 5.43 -5.59 10.64
N ALA A 114 4.47 -6.47 10.31
CA ALA A 114 4.54 -7.29 9.11
C ALA A 114 4.52 -6.43 7.83
N TYR A 115 3.64 -5.41 7.78
CA TYR A 115 3.63 -4.43 6.69
C TYR A 115 4.95 -3.64 6.62
N VAL A 116 5.45 -3.14 7.75
CA VAL A 116 6.73 -2.41 7.81
C VAL A 116 7.87 -3.26 7.24
N ARG A 117 8.00 -4.53 7.65
CA ARG A 117 9.02 -5.44 7.13
C ARG A 117 8.84 -5.72 5.64
N TYR A 118 7.61 -5.97 5.20
CA TYR A 118 7.30 -6.19 3.80
C TYR A 118 7.68 -4.98 2.94
N TYR A 119 7.31 -3.77 3.35
CA TYR A 119 7.63 -2.55 2.62
C TYR A 119 9.12 -2.22 2.66
N ALA A 120 9.82 -2.46 3.77
CA ALA A 120 11.27 -2.32 3.81
C ALA A 120 11.95 -3.25 2.78
N ARG A 121 11.49 -4.50 2.67
CA ARG A 121 12.00 -5.48 1.71
C ARG A 121 11.67 -5.11 0.26
N THR A 122 10.47 -4.61 -0.01
CA THR A 122 10.01 -4.37 -1.39
C THR A 122 10.28 -2.96 -1.89
N ASN A 123 10.28 -1.93 -1.02
CA ASN A 123 10.37 -0.52 -1.42
C ASN A 123 11.70 0.16 -1.10
N SER A 124 12.67 -0.55 -0.51
CA SER A 124 14.03 -0.04 -0.34
C SER A 124 14.70 0.28 -1.67
N PHE A 125 15.67 1.20 -1.61
CA PHE A 125 16.47 1.59 -2.77
C PHE A 125 17.15 0.37 -3.41
N THR A 126 17.81 -0.46 -2.60
CA THR A 126 18.48 -1.68 -3.05
C THR A 126 17.52 -2.64 -3.74
N ALA A 127 16.33 -2.87 -3.17
CA ALA A 127 15.34 -3.75 -3.79
C ALA A 127 14.83 -3.20 -5.13
N LYS A 128 14.69 -1.87 -5.25
CA LYS A 128 14.32 -1.22 -6.52
C LYS A 128 15.44 -1.31 -7.55
N ALA A 129 16.70 -1.11 -7.13
CA ALA A 129 17.88 -1.20 -7.99
C ALA A 129 18.06 -2.63 -8.55
N ILE A 130 18.01 -3.64 -7.67
CA ILE A 130 18.11 -5.06 -8.05
C ILE A 130 17.02 -5.41 -9.08
N ARG A 131 15.77 -5.03 -8.83
CA ARG A 131 14.68 -5.30 -9.78
C ARG A 131 14.87 -4.58 -11.12
N ARG A 132 15.41 -3.37 -11.11
CA ARG A 132 15.72 -2.64 -12.35
C ARG A 132 16.78 -3.38 -13.16
N ILE A 133 17.87 -3.82 -12.51
CA ILE A 133 18.93 -4.63 -13.16
C ILE A 133 18.36 -5.93 -13.72
N GLN A 134 17.56 -6.66 -12.93
CA GLN A 134 16.95 -7.92 -13.36
C GLN A 134 16.04 -7.76 -14.58
N ARG A 135 15.29 -6.65 -14.68
CA ARG A 135 14.49 -6.35 -15.88
C ARG A 135 15.38 -6.02 -17.09
N THR A 136 16.43 -5.22 -16.89
CA THR A 136 17.39 -4.91 -17.96
C THR A 136 18.04 -6.17 -18.52
N LEU A 137 18.46 -7.11 -17.66
CA LEU A 137 19.09 -8.36 -18.07
C LEU A 137 18.12 -9.33 -18.77
N LYS A 138 16.81 -9.22 -18.54
CA LYS A 138 15.77 -10.04 -19.19
C LYS A 138 15.29 -9.48 -20.54
N GLY A 139 15.76 -8.30 -20.96
CA GLY A 139 15.43 -7.72 -22.27
C GLY A 139 14.11 -6.94 -22.34
N ASP A 140 13.49 -6.61 -21.20
CA ASP A 140 12.17 -5.95 -21.13
C ASP A 140 12.19 -4.43 -21.45
N PHE A 141 13.02 -3.97 -22.40
CA PHE A 141 13.01 -2.59 -22.92
C PHE A 141 12.56 -2.53 -24.38
N GLY A 142 11.65 -3.40 -24.78
CA GLY A 142 10.89 -3.29 -26.02
C GLY A 142 9.47 -2.81 -25.76
N ALA A 143 9.30 -1.53 -25.40
CA ALA A 143 8.04 -0.78 -25.50
C ALA A 143 8.36 0.73 -25.48
#